data_AF-A9I6A1-F1
#
_entry.id   AF-A9I6A1-F1
#
_cell.length_a   1.000
_cell.length_b   1.000
_cell.length_c   1.000
_cell.angle_alpha   90.00
_cell.angle_beta   90.00
_cell.angle_gamma   90.00
#
_symmetry.space_group_name_H-M   'P 1'
#
loop_
_entity.id
_entity.type
_entity.pdbx_description
1 polymer ?
#
loop_
_entity_poly.entity_id
_entity_poly.type
_entity_poly.pdbx_seq_one_letter_code
_entity_poly.pdbx_strand_id
1 'polypeptide(L)'
;MQTSLWGVDSHGIARLPHYLNRLAHGSVLARPQVRVVRSGPATAQVHGGQGLGIVVAHRANRLAMEIAREAGVAAVGVSDSSHCGAVGLYSRAAAEAGLVGLAFTHSDAIAAPFGGHAPFLGTNPISVAVPRQDGPPACLDMASTAIPWNRVMNARREGHALPEGVALDDTGRDATDPLVARALRPLGGPQQGYKGYGLALMIELLCGPLNGNPFGPHISPMYEQLDKARRLGAFFIVIDPARFAGGPLLAAVVAQMAAELAAQPGQPRMPGDPEQAAQVSRLRGGIPVEPGLWQEFLLWSTRLRTPPPGLA
;
A
#
# COMPACT_ATOMS: atom_id res chain seq x y z
N MET A 1 7.01 11.20 -1.54
CA MET A 1 8.01 11.38 -2.60
C MET A 1 8.28 10.10 -3.35
N GLN A 2 8.82 9.06 -2.72
CA GLN A 2 9.25 7.82 -3.41
C GLN A 2 8.16 7.18 -4.30
N THR A 3 6.94 7.01 -3.79
CA THR A 3 5.81 6.48 -4.58
C THR A 3 5.45 7.34 -5.79
N SER A 4 5.60 8.66 -5.70
CA SER A 4 5.47 9.54 -6.87
C SER A 4 6.65 9.38 -7.83
N LEU A 5 7.87 9.08 -7.38
CA LEU A 5 8.95 8.75 -8.33
C LEU A 5 8.62 7.45 -9.08
N TRP A 6 8.05 6.46 -8.39
CA TRP A 6 7.60 5.20 -8.98
C TRP A 6 6.37 5.30 -9.90
N GLY A 7 5.76 6.48 -10.06
CA GLY A 7 4.52 6.60 -10.83
C GLY A 7 3.26 6.11 -10.10
N VAL A 8 3.37 5.80 -8.81
CA VAL A 8 2.25 5.42 -7.93
C VAL A 8 1.67 6.68 -7.28
N ASP A 9 1.15 7.58 -8.11
CA ASP A 9 0.74 8.93 -7.68
C ASP A 9 -0.44 8.94 -6.71
N SER A 10 -1.29 7.91 -6.76
CA SER A 10 -2.40 7.71 -5.83
C SER A 10 -1.96 7.65 -4.36
N HIS A 11 -0.72 7.23 -4.09
CA HIS A 11 -0.11 7.14 -2.76
C HIS A 11 1.14 8.01 -2.64
N GLY A 12 1.26 9.01 -3.53
CA GLY A 12 2.36 9.93 -3.66
C GLY A 12 2.22 11.21 -2.85
N ILE A 13 2.81 12.29 -3.37
CA ILE A 13 2.66 13.65 -2.83
C ILE A 13 1.20 14.11 -2.78
N ALA A 14 0.33 13.54 -3.62
CA ALA A 14 -1.12 13.78 -3.59
C ALA A 14 -1.79 13.42 -2.26
N ARG A 15 -1.13 12.62 -1.39
CA ARG A 15 -1.65 12.30 -0.05
C ARG A 15 -1.23 13.29 1.03
N LEU A 16 -0.28 14.18 0.76
CA LEU A 16 0.22 15.13 1.75
C LEU A 16 -0.90 16.02 2.33
N PRO A 17 -1.81 16.62 1.53
CA PRO A 17 -2.89 17.43 2.08
C PRO A 17 -3.84 16.63 2.98
N HIS A 18 -4.09 15.36 2.64
CA HIS A 18 -4.88 14.46 3.47
C HIS A 18 -4.21 14.22 4.85
N TYR A 19 -2.91 13.96 4.89
CA TYR A 19 -2.19 13.78 6.15
C TYR A 19 -2.15 15.06 6.99
N LEU A 20 -1.92 16.22 6.36
CA LEU A 20 -1.94 17.51 7.04
C LEU A 20 -3.32 17.82 7.63
N ASN A 21 -4.40 17.50 6.91
CA ASN A 21 -5.76 17.62 7.42
C ASN A 21 -6.00 16.74 8.64
N ARG A 22 -5.61 15.45 8.59
CA ARG A 22 -5.76 14.52 9.73
C ARG A 22 -4.95 14.96 10.96
N LEU A 23 -3.73 15.45 10.75
CA LEU A 23 -2.90 16.06 11.80
C LEU A 23 -3.58 17.29 12.42
N ALA A 24 -4.11 18.19 11.59
CA ALA A 24 -4.77 19.41 12.05
C ALA A 24 -6.07 19.16 12.82
N HIS A 25 -6.78 18.07 12.53
CA HIS A 25 -8.00 17.66 13.22
C HIS A 25 -7.74 16.70 14.39
N GLY A 26 -6.48 16.32 14.66
CA GLY A 26 -6.10 15.50 15.81
C GLY A 26 -6.38 14.00 15.68
N SER A 27 -6.86 13.51 14.54
CA SER A 27 -7.03 12.05 14.31
C SER A 27 -5.72 11.32 14.02
N VAL A 28 -4.66 12.07 13.73
CA VAL A 28 -3.27 11.60 13.66
C VAL A 28 -2.43 12.49 14.57
N LEU A 29 -1.62 11.89 15.44
CA LEU A 29 -0.74 12.63 16.34
C LEU A 29 0.63 12.87 15.68
N ALA A 30 1.12 14.10 15.77
CA ALA A 30 2.43 14.49 15.25
C ALA A 30 3.60 13.90 16.08
N ARG A 31 3.38 13.62 17.36
CA ARG A 31 4.35 13.06 18.31
C ARG A 31 3.76 11.85 19.03
N PRO A 32 3.50 10.75 18.30
CA PRO A 32 2.88 9.57 18.88
C PRO A 32 3.83 8.83 19.83
N GLN A 33 3.29 8.24 20.89
CA GLN A 33 4.04 7.33 21.75
C GLN A 33 4.04 5.93 21.14
N VAL A 34 4.96 5.69 20.20
CA VAL A 34 5.06 4.38 19.55
C VAL A 34 5.75 3.38 20.49
N ARG A 35 5.01 2.33 20.88
CA ARG A 35 5.48 1.25 21.77
C ARG A 35 5.77 -0.02 20.98
N VAL A 36 6.86 -0.69 21.31
CA VAL A 36 7.26 -1.99 20.73
C VAL A 36 7.21 -3.05 21.83
N VAL A 37 6.61 -4.20 21.52
CA VAL A 37 6.57 -5.36 22.40
C VAL A 37 7.07 -6.58 21.62
N ARG A 38 8.20 -7.17 21.99
CA ARG A 38 8.61 -8.48 21.44
C ARG A 38 7.75 -9.56 22.10
N SER A 39 7.06 -10.35 21.28
CA SER A 39 6.14 -11.41 21.72
C SER A 39 6.75 -12.81 21.59
N GLY A 40 7.91 -12.92 20.98
CA GLY A 40 8.67 -14.16 20.84
C GLY A 40 9.97 -13.96 20.05
N PRO A 41 10.73 -15.02 19.79
CA PRO A 41 12.00 -14.94 19.07
C PRO A 41 11.88 -14.34 17.67
N ALA A 42 10.77 -14.64 16.97
CA ALA A 42 10.50 -14.23 15.61
C ALA A 42 9.27 -13.30 15.47
N THR A 43 8.72 -12.80 16.59
CA THR A 43 7.45 -12.03 16.56
C THR A 43 7.50 -10.79 17.44
N ALA A 44 6.82 -9.73 16.99
CA ALA A 44 6.65 -8.51 17.77
C ALA A 44 5.35 -7.76 17.40
N GLN A 45 4.90 -6.91 18.31
CA GLN A 45 3.80 -5.98 18.12
C GLN A 45 4.31 -4.53 18.21
N VAL A 46 3.90 -3.70 17.26
CA VAL A 46 4.12 -2.24 17.28
C VAL A 46 2.78 -1.53 17.48
N HIS A 47 2.67 -0.78 18.55
CA HIS A 47 1.53 0.09 18.82
C HIS A 47 1.85 1.50 18.33
N GLY A 48 1.14 1.96 17.32
CA GLY A 48 1.39 3.20 16.59
C GLY A 48 1.04 4.48 17.35
N GLY A 49 0.23 4.39 18.41
CA GLY A 49 -0.13 5.54 19.24
C GLY A 49 -0.82 6.65 18.45
N GLN A 50 -1.71 6.27 17.53
CA GLN A 50 -2.40 7.16 16.57
C GLN A 50 -1.44 7.97 15.68
N GLY A 51 -0.23 7.45 15.47
CA GLY A 51 0.79 8.10 14.68
C GLY A 51 0.52 8.12 13.18
N LEU A 52 1.34 8.88 12.46
CA LEU A 52 1.34 8.85 11.00
C LEU A 52 1.76 7.45 10.51
N GLY A 53 0.90 6.81 9.71
CA GLY A 53 1.04 5.40 9.36
C GLY A 53 2.35 5.07 8.67
N ILE A 54 2.86 5.99 7.83
CA ILE A 54 4.16 5.87 7.16
C ILE A 54 5.31 5.71 8.18
N VAL A 55 5.30 6.51 9.26
CA VAL A 55 6.35 6.48 10.29
C VAL A 55 6.27 5.19 11.10
N VAL A 56 5.05 4.78 11.48
CA VAL A 56 4.82 3.57 12.26
C VAL A 56 5.21 2.32 11.45
N ALA A 57 4.82 2.27 10.18
CA ALA A 57 5.12 1.16 9.28
C ALA A 57 6.62 1.04 8.98
N HIS A 58 7.35 2.14 8.74
CA HIS A 58 8.81 2.08 8.62
C HIS A 58 9.48 1.55 9.89
N ARG A 59 9.01 1.95 11.08
CA ARG A 59 9.54 1.46 12.34
C ARG A 59 9.27 -0.05 12.52
N ALA A 60 8.08 -0.51 12.18
CA ALA A 60 7.69 -1.92 12.27
C ALA A 60 8.47 -2.79 11.27
N ASN A 61 8.60 -2.35 10.02
CA ASN A 61 9.36 -3.08 9.01
C ASN A 61 10.85 -3.18 9.37
N ARG A 62 11.45 -2.09 9.88
CA ARG A 62 12.85 -2.13 10.36
C ARG A 62 13.04 -3.13 11.49
N LEU A 63 12.11 -3.15 12.46
CA LEU A 63 12.13 -4.15 13.54
C LEU A 63 12.00 -5.58 12.99
N ALA A 64 11.13 -5.81 11.98
CA ALA A 64 11.01 -7.10 11.33
C ALA A 64 12.31 -7.52 10.64
N MET A 65 13.00 -6.60 9.96
CA MET A 65 14.31 -6.86 9.36
C MET A 65 15.39 -7.17 10.39
N GLU A 66 15.39 -6.51 11.56
CA GLU A 66 16.29 -6.81 12.67
C GLU A 66 16.05 -8.23 13.21
N ILE A 67 14.80 -8.56 13.53
CA ILE A 67 14.40 -9.89 14.02
C ILE A 67 14.72 -10.98 13.00
N ALA A 68 14.45 -10.75 11.72
CA ALA A 68 14.66 -11.76 10.68
C ALA A 68 16.14 -12.13 10.50
N ARG A 69 17.07 -11.19 10.70
CA ARG A 69 18.51 -11.51 10.68
C ARG A 69 18.93 -12.42 11.83
N GLU A 70 18.33 -12.22 13.00
CA GLU A 70 18.59 -13.02 14.20
C GLU A 70 17.95 -14.41 14.10
N ALA A 71 16.65 -14.45 13.80
CA ALA A 71 15.81 -15.65 13.90
C ALA A 71 15.54 -16.35 12.55
N GLY A 72 16.00 -15.78 11.44
CA GLY A 72 15.75 -16.25 10.07
C GLY A 72 14.43 -15.80 9.45
N VAL A 73 13.43 -15.54 10.27
CA VAL A 73 12.14 -14.98 9.87
C VAL A 73 11.61 -14.07 10.96
N ALA A 74 10.82 -13.07 10.58
CA ALA A 74 10.09 -12.22 11.48
C ALA A 74 8.65 -12.04 11.01
N ALA A 75 7.72 -11.97 11.96
CA ALA A 75 6.34 -11.53 11.75
C ALA A 75 6.00 -10.41 12.74
N VAL A 76 5.73 -9.20 12.24
CA VAL A 76 5.51 -8.01 13.07
C VAL A 76 4.14 -7.40 12.76
N GLY A 77 3.31 -7.35 13.79
CA GLY A 77 1.98 -6.75 13.77
C GLY A 77 1.99 -5.27 14.13
N VAL A 78 1.07 -4.50 13.54
CA VAL A 78 0.89 -3.07 13.84
C VAL A 78 -0.54 -2.81 14.28
N SER A 79 -0.68 -2.00 15.33
CA SER A 79 -1.97 -1.55 15.87
C SER A 79 -2.00 -0.05 16.07
N ASP A 80 -3.20 0.51 16.13
CA ASP A 80 -3.42 1.92 16.45
C ASP A 80 -2.60 2.88 15.56
N SER A 81 -2.63 2.62 14.25
CA SER A 81 -1.93 3.40 13.21
C SER A 81 -2.93 4.12 12.30
N SER A 82 -2.40 4.73 11.24
CA SER A 82 -3.16 5.40 10.18
C SER A 82 -2.69 4.96 8.79
N HIS A 83 -3.18 5.61 7.74
CA HIS A 83 -2.86 5.22 6.36
C HIS A 83 -1.34 5.29 6.12
N CYS A 84 -0.77 4.19 5.60
CA CYS A 84 0.67 4.00 5.47
C CYS A 84 1.19 4.14 4.02
N GLY A 85 0.40 4.69 3.09
CA GLY A 85 0.83 4.81 1.69
C GLY A 85 0.86 3.46 0.97
N ALA A 86 1.72 3.35 -0.04
CA ALA A 86 1.89 2.09 -0.77
C ALA A 86 2.73 1.11 0.07
N VAL A 87 2.25 -0.12 0.23
CA VAL A 87 2.94 -1.12 1.07
C VAL A 87 4.25 -1.62 0.42
N GLY A 88 4.42 -1.43 -0.89
CA GLY A 88 5.68 -1.67 -1.60
C GLY A 88 6.87 -0.85 -1.09
N LEU A 89 6.64 0.26 -0.39
CA LEU A 89 7.72 1.02 0.28
C LEU A 89 8.48 0.16 1.30
N TYR A 90 7.79 -0.76 1.96
CA TYR A 90 8.33 -1.51 3.10
C TYR A 90 8.97 -2.83 2.66
N SER A 91 8.28 -3.57 1.79
CA SER A 91 8.82 -4.81 1.21
C SER A 91 10.09 -4.54 0.40
N ARG A 92 10.11 -3.50 -0.46
CA ARG A 92 11.31 -3.11 -1.22
C ARG A 92 12.48 -2.77 -0.31
N ALA A 93 12.24 -2.04 0.78
CA ALA A 93 13.30 -1.70 1.74
C ALA A 93 13.92 -2.95 2.38
N ALA A 94 13.14 -4.02 2.61
CA ALA A 94 13.69 -5.29 3.06
C ALA A 94 14.55 -5.96 1.97
N ALA A 95 14.06 -5.97 0.72
CA ALA A 95 14.76 -6.55 -0.43
C ALA A 95 16.04 -5.81 -0.82
N GLU A 96 16.07 -4.49 -0.74
CA GLU A 96 17.27 -3.68 -0.89
C GLU A 96 18.32 -4.00 0.18
N ALA A 97 17.88 -4.46 1.36
CA ALA A 97 18.76 -4.88 2.44
C ALA A 97 19.11 -6.39 2.42
N GLY A 98 18.85 -7.07 1.29
CA GLY A 98 19.16 -8.48 1.08
C GLY A 98 18.18 -9.48 1.69
N LEU A 99 17.01 -9.02 2.16
CA LEU A 99 15.98 -9.86 2.80
C LEU A 99 14.75 -10.00 1.89
N VAL A 100 13.95 -11.06 2.03
CA VAL A 100 12.64 -11.10 1.36
C VAL A 100 11.62 -10.38 2.25
N GLY A 101 10.87 -9.44 1.69
CA GLY A 101 9.90 -8.63 2.42
C GLY A 101 8.47 -8.85 1.94
N LEU A 102 7.55 -9.08 2.87
CA LEU A 102 6.11 -9.05 2.64
C LEU A 102 5.48 -7.98 3.52
N ALA A 103 4.60 -7.19 2.94
CA ALA A 103 3.92 -6.09 3.63
C ALA A 103 2.44 -6.07 3.28
N PHE A 104 1.62 -5.85 4.31
CA PHE A 104 0.17 -5.86 4.22
C PHE A 104 -0.41 -4.68 5.00
N THR A 105 -1.55 -4.17 4.56
CA THR A 105 -2.40 -3.25 5.34
C THR A 105 -3.86 -3.51 4.95
N HIS A 106 -4.78 -2.97 5.74
CA HIS A 106 -6.20 -2.93 5.41
C HIS A 106 -6.73 -1.50 5.38
N SER A 107 -8.00 -1.33 4.99
CA SER A 107 -8.68 -0.03 4.98
C SER A 107 -10.17 -0.16 5.32
N ASP A 108 -10.85 0.99 5.36
CA ASP A 108 -12.31 1.11 5.38
C ASP A 108 -12.98 0.37 4.22
N ALA A 109 -14.27 0.06 4.39
CA ALA A 109 -15.08 -0.71 3.45
C ALA A 109 -15.18 -0.02 2.08
N ILE A 110 -14.60 -0.65 1.05
CA ILE A 110 -14.55 -0.18 -0.34
C ILE A 110 -14.96 -1.29 -1.31
N ALA A 111 -14.55 -2.54 -1.05
CA ALA A 111 -14.77 -3.69 -1.90
C ALA A 111 -15.92 -4.56 -1.39
N ALA A 112 -16.72 -5.08 -2.31
CA ALA A 112 -17.75 -6.06 -1.99
C ALA A 112 -17.12 -7.47 -1.88
N PRO A 113 -17.51 -8.29 -0.88
CA PRO A 113 -17.19 -9.71 -0.87
C PRO A 113 -17.70 -10.40 -2.14
N PHE A 114 -17.02 -11.44 -2.61
CA PHE A 114 -17.52 -12.21 -3.74
C PHE A 114 -18.87 -12.86 -3.37
N GLY A 115 -19.89 -12.65 -4.21
CA GLY A 115 -21.28 -13.05 -3.94
C GLY A 115 -22.13 -11.98 -3.23
N GLY A 116 -21.51 -10.91 -2.74
CA GLY A 116 -22.18 -9.72 -2.20
C GLY A 116 -22.04 -8.49 -3.10
N HIS A 117 -22.68 -7.39 -2.72
CA HIS A 117 -22.62 -6.11 -3.44
C HIS A 117 -22.42 -4.88 -2.56
N ALA A 118 -22.64 -5.00 -1.24
CA ALA A 118 -22.32 -3.93 -0.29
C ALA A 118 -20.81 -3.90 0.00
N PRO A 119 -20.17 -2.71 0.09
CA PRO A 119 -18.79 -2.58 0.56
C PRO A 119 -18.63 -3.21 1.95
N PHE A 120 -17.57 -4.02 2.13
CA PHE A 120 -17.26 -4.64 3.42
C PHE A 120 -15.77 -4.63 3.71
N LEU A 121 -14.93 -5.05 2.76
CA LEU A 121 -13.48 -5.09 2.92
C LEU A 121 -12.84 -3.83 2.33
N GLY A 122 -11.65 -3.49 2.79
CA GLY A 122 -10.81 -2.52 2.10
C GLY A 122 -10.26 -3.03 0.77
N THR A 123 -9.43 -2.21 0.11
CA THR A 123 -8.64 -2.67 -1.05
C THR A 123 -7.49 -3.60 -0.64
N ASN A 124 -7.25 -3.73 0.67
CA ASN A 124 -6.40 -4.69 1.37
C ASN A 124 -5.22 -5.17 0.52
N PRO A 125 -4.18 -4.33 0.33
CA PRO A 125 -3.09 -4.64 -0.56
C PRO A 125 -2.10 -5.65 0.03
N ILE A 126 -1.41 -6.33 -0.88
CA ILE A 126 -0.25 -7.18 -0.63
C ILE A 126 0.93 -6.63 -1.41
N SER A 127 2.10 -6.59 -0.75
CA SER A 127 3.36 -6.46 -1.45
C SER A 127 4.33 -7.56 -1.04
N VAL A 128 5.06 -8.06 -2.04
CA VAL A 128 6.13 -9.04 -1.88
C VAL A 128 7.32 -8.56 -2.70
N ALA A 129 8.48 -8.44 -2.05
CA ALA A 129 9.72 -8.06 -2.72
C ALA A 129 10.85 -9.05 -2.41
N VAL A 130 11.64 -9.33 -3.44
CA VAL A 130 12.74 -10.29 -3.42
C VAL A 130 14.01 -9.63 -3.97
N PRO A 131 15.18 -9.79 -3.32
CA PRO A 131 16.45 -9.25 -3.81
C PRO A 131 16.75 -9.72 -5.24
N ARG A 132 17.39 -8.85 -6.03
CA ARG A 132 17.84 -9.13 -7.41
C ARG A 132 19.28 -8.63 -7.56
N GLN A 133 20.15 -9.44 -8.16
CA GLN A 133 21.52 -9.04 -8.44
C GLN A 133 21.57 -7.96 -9.53
N ASP A 134 22.48 -7.00 -9.39
CA ASP A 134 22.79 -5.96 -10.40
C ASP A 134 21.57 -5.12 -10.85
N GLY A 135 20.54 -5.01 -10.00
CA GLY A 135 19.32 -4.27 -10.32
C GLY A 135 18.41 -4.05 -9.11
N PRO A 136 17.29 -3.31 -9.29
CA PRO A 136 16.31 -3.14 -8.22
C PRO A 136 15.62 -4.48 -7.91
N PRO A 137 15.13 -4.66 -6.67
CA PRO A 137 14.37 -5.85 -6.30
C PRO A 137 13.19 -6.13 -7.23
N ALA A 138 12.89 -7.41 -7.44
CA ALA A 138 11.58 -7.80 -7.95
C ALA A 138 10.54 -7.48 -6.88
N CYS A 139 9.53 -6.67 -7.20
CA CYS A 139 8.54 -6.21 -6.22
C CYS A 139 7.13 -6.19 -6.82
N LEU A 140 6.28 -7.08 -6.32
CA LEU A 140 4.83 -6.97 -6.47
C LEU A 140 4.31 -5.99 -5.42
N ASP A 141 3.48 -5.03 -5.82
CA ASP A 141 2.69 -4.18 -4.92
C ASP A 141 1.31 -3.95 -5.54
N MET A 142 0.28 -4.56 -4.97
CA MET A 142 -1.04 -4.59 -5.58
C MET A 142 -2.17 -4.56 -4.56
N ALA A 143 -3.29 -3.95 -4.94
CA ALA A 143 -4.56 -4.12 -4.24
C ALA A 143 -5.14 -5.52 -4.49
N SER A 144 -5.99 -6.00 -3.59
CA SER A 144 -6.77 -7.23 -3.77
C SER A 144 -8.04 -7.03 -4.61
N THR A 145 -8.31 -5.80 -5.05
CA THR A 145 -9.40 -5.40 -5.95
C THR A 145 -8.95 -5.34 -7.41
N ALA A 146 -9.89 -5.43 -8.35
CA ALA A 146 -9.60 -5.39 -9.79
C ALA A 146 -8.94 -4.06 -10.23
N ILE A 147 -9.34 -2.95 -9.60
CA ILE A 147 -8.73 -1.63 -9.73
C ILE A 147 -8.65 -0.97 -8.35
N PRO A 148 -7.79 0.04 -8.11
CA PRO A 148 -7.85 0.83 -6.89
C PRO A 148 -9.00 1.85 -6.94
N TRP A 149 -9.56 2.24 -5.78
CA TRP A 149 -10.66 3.21 -5.70
C TRP A 149 -10.35 4.57 -6.33
N ASN A 150 -9.08 4.97 -6.33
CA ASN A 150 -8.65 6.20 -6.98
C ASN A 150 -8.98 6.23 -8.48
N ARG A 151 -9.03 5.08 -9.16
CA ARG A 151 -9.46 5.01 -10.57
C ARG A 151 -10.93 5.39 -10.73
N VAL A 152 -11.79 5.01 -9.78
CA VAL A 152 -13.19 5.46 -9.74
C VAL A 152 -13.27 6.97 -9.51
N MET A 153 -12.49 7.50 -8.58
CA MET A 153 -12.48 8.94 -8.30
C MET A 153 -11.99 9.76 -9.50
N ASN A 154 -10.95 9.31 -10.20
CA ASN A 154 -10.45 9.97 -11.40
C ASN A 154 -11.50 9.90 -12.53
N ALA A 155 -12.10 8.74 -12.77
CA ALA A 155 -13.17 8.57 -13.75
C ALA A 155 -14.35 9.52 -13.48
N ARG A 156 -14.76 9.72 -12.21
CA ARG A 156 -15.79 10.71 -11.83
C ARG A 156 -15.40 12.15 -12.21
N ARG A 157 -14.14 12.52 -11.99
CA ARG A 157 -13.63 13.88 -12.23
C ARG A 157 -13.49 14.18 -13.71
N GLU A 158 -13.05 13.18 -14.48
CA GLU A 158 -12.72 13.32 -15.89
C GLU A 158 -13.90 12.99 -16.82
N GLY A 159 -14.95 12.35 -16.30
CA GLY A 159 -16.13 11.96 -17.09
C GLY A 159 -15.90 10.73 -17.98
N HIS A 160 -14.95 9.86 -17.62
CA HIS A 160 -14.65 8.62 -18.33
C HIS A 160 -15.38 7.42 -17.72
N ALA A 161 -15.73 6.42 -18.56
CA ALA A 161 -16.30 5.17 -18.08
C ALA A 161 -15.24 4.28 -17.39
N LEU A 162 -15.69 3.48 -16.42
CA LEU A 162 -14.92 2.39 -15.84
C LEU A 162 -14.92 1.17 -16.77
N PRO A 163 -13.83 0.37 -16.79
CA PRO A 163 -13.86 -0.94 -17.44
C PRO A 163 -14.97 -1.82 -16.86
N GLU A 164 -15.57 -2.66 -17.69
CA GLU A 164 -16.52 -3.67 -17.23
C GLU A 164 -15.88 -4.63 -16.23
N GLY A 165 -16.67 -5.13 -15.28
CA GLY A 165 -16.26 -6.17 -14.34
C GLY A 165 -15.37 -5.69 -13.21
N VAL A 166 -15.22 -4.38 -12.99
CA VAL A 166 -14.36 -3.82 -11.93
C VAL A 166 -15.12 -3.21 -10.75
N ALA A 167 -16.39 -2.85 -10.93
CA ALA A 167 -17.19 -2.16 -9.91
C ALA A 167 -18.66 -2.61 -9.94
N LEU A 168 -19.35 -2.35 -8.83
CA LEU A 168 -20.75 -2.70 -8.60
C LEU A 168 -21.55 -1.45 -8.26
N ASP A 169 -22.80 -1.38 -8.71
CA ASP A 169 -23.79 -0.42 -8.26
C ASP A 169 -24.45 -0.85 -6.94
N ASP A 170 -25.45 -0.09 -6.47
CA ASP A 170 -26.22 -0.39 -5.25
C ASP A 170 -27.11 -1.64 -5.36
N THR A 171 -27.40 -2.10 -6.59
CA THR A 171 -28.18 -3.32 -6.86
C THR A 171 -27.31 -4.54 -7.11
N GLY A 172 -25.98 -4.39 -7.10
CA GLY A 172 -25.02 -5.46 -7.39
C GLY A 172 -24.85 -5.77 -8.88
N ARG A 173 -25.30 -4.88 -9.77
CA ARG A 173 -24.99 -4.97 -11.21
C ARG A 173 -23.64 -4.32 -11.50
N ASP A 174 -23.09 -4.66 -12.66
CA ASP A 174 -21.82 -4.08 -13.08
C ASP A 174 -21.96 -2.56 -13.32
N ALA A 175 -21.04 -1.78 -12.76
CA ALA A 175 -21.07 -0.33 -12.82
C ALA A 175 -19.92 0.20 -13.68
N THR A 176 -20.23 0.55 -14.93
CA THR A 176 -19.30 1.26 -15.83
C THR A 176 -19.39 2.77 -15.67
N ASP A 177 -20.54 3.32 -15.26
CA ASP A 177 -20.63 4.73 -14.86
C ASP A 177 -20.00 4.92 -13.47
N PRO A 178 -18.93 5.73 -13.34
CA PRO A 178 -18.27 5.93 -12.06
C PRO A 178 -19.17 6.63 -11.02
N LEU A 179 -20.22 7.35 -11.41
CA LEU A 179 -21.16 8.02 -10.51
C LEU A 179 -22.07 7.03 -9.77
N VAL A 180 -22.43 5.92 -10.41
CA VAL A 180 -23.27 4.87 -9.79
C VAL A 180 -22.45 3.81 -9.08
N ALA A 181 -21.14 3.72 -9.33
CA ALA A 181 -20.25 2.79 -8.62
C ALA A 181 -20.31 2.98 -7.09
N ARG A 182 -20.60 1.90 -6.37
CA ARG A 182 -20.69 1.84 -4.89
C ARG A 182 -19.63 0.96 -4.26
N ALA A 183 -19.27 -0.14 -4.90
CA ALA A 183 -18.25 -1.06 -4.41
C ALA A 183 -17.31 -1.49 -5.53
N LEU A 184 -16.06 -1.80 -5.19
CA LEU A 184 -15.14 -2.47 -6.11
C LEU A 184 -15.39 -3.98 -6.12
N ARG A 185 -15.20 -4.59 -7.29
CA ARG A 185 -15.09 -6.04 -7.40
C ARG A 185 -13.70 -6.49 -6.97
N PRO A 186 -13.58 -7.65 -6.30
CA PRO A 186 -12.29 -8.26 -6.03
C PRO A 186 -11.54 -8.63 -7.32
N LEU A 187 -10.22 -8.78 -7.22
CA LEU A 187 -9.38 -9.30 -8.31
C LEU A 187 -9.93 -10.66 -8.79
N GLY A 188 -10.04 -10.81 -10.11
CA GLY A 188 -10.70 -11.95 -10.75
C GLY A 188 -12.12 -11.65 -11.25
N GLY A 189 -12.65 -10.46 -10.95
CA GLY A 189 -13.85 -9.92 -11.57
C GLY A 189 -15.11 -10.75 -11.25
N PRO A 190 -16.13 -10.75 -12.14
CA PRO A 190 -17.41 -11.39 -11.87
C PRO A 190 -17.33 -12.92 -11.72
N GLN A 191 -16.40 -13.59 -12.40
CA GLN A 191 -16.34 -15.05 -12.46
C GLN A 191 -15.32 -15.66 -11.48
N GLN A 192 -14.17 -14.99 -11.28
CA GLN A 192 -13.05 -15.53 -10.50
C GLN A 192 -12.73 -14.66 -9.27
N GLY A 193 -13.60 -13.70 -8.95
CA GLY A 193 -13.43 -12.74 -7.85
C GLY A 193 -13.30 -13.39 -6.47
N TYR A 194 -13.71 -14.64 -6.29
CA TYR A 194 -13.50 -15.36 -5.02
C TYR A 194 -12.01 -15.45 -4.63
N LYS A 195 -11.08 -15.43 -5.61
CA LYS A 195 -9.63 -15.44 -5.34
C LYS A 195 -9.17 -14.12 -4.74
N GLY A 196 -9.50 -13.00 -5.37
CA GLY A 196 -9.21 -11.67 -4.84
C GLY A 196 -9.90 -11.41 -3.52
N TYR A 197 -11.15 -11.87 -3.37
CA TYR A 197 -11.90 -11.78 -2.11
C TYR A 197 -11.22 -12.58 -0.99
N GLY A 198 -10.87 -13.85 -1.24
CA GLY A 198 -10.17 -14.68 -0.26
C GLY A 198 -8.86 -14.03 0.19
N LEU A 199 -8.08 -13.50 -0.76
CA LEU A 199 -6.86 -12.74 -0.45
C LEU A 199 -7.15 -11.50 0.42
N ALA A 200 -8.14 -10.69 0.04
CA ALA A 200 -8.54 -9.49 0.77
C ALA A 200 -8.95 -9.82 2.22
N LEU A 201 -9.69 -10.91 2.41
CA LEU A 201 -10.16 -11.37 3.71
C LEU A 201 -8.99 -11.83 4.59
N MET A 202 -8.03 -12.57 4.05
CA MET A 202 -6.84 -12.99 4.82
C MET A 202 -6.01 -11.77 5.25
N ILE A 203 -5.86 -10.78 4.38
CA ILE A 203 -5.16 -9.52 4.70
C ILE A 203 -5.91 -8.74 5.78
N GLU A 204 -7.25 -8.68 5.71
CA GLU A 204 -8.09 -8.06 6.74
C GLU A 204 -7.83 -8.70 8.10
N LEU A 205 -7.85 -10.03 8.18
CA LEU A 205 -7.62 -10.78 9.41
C LEU A 205 -6.21 -10.54 9.99
N LEU A 206 -5.19 -10.54 9.13
CA LEU A 206 -3.78 -10.32 9.52
C LEU A 206 -3.51 -8.90 10.00
N CYS A 207 -4.13 -7.89 9.40
CA CYS A 207 -3.87 -6.48 9.73
C CYS A 207 -4.79 -5.97 10.83
N GLY A 208 -6.06 -6.37 10.77
CA GLY A 208 -7.12 -5.92 11.66
C GLY A 208 -7.21 -6.76 12.95
N PRO A 209 -8.09 -7.78 12.98
CA PRO A 209 -8.36 -8.60 14.16
C PRO A 209 -7.12 -9.20 14.85
N LEU A 210 -6.15 -9.74 14.10
CA LEU A 210 -4.94 -10.33 14.70
C LEU A 210 -4.17 -9.33 15.57
N ASN A 211 -4.21 -8.05 15.23
CA ASN A 211 -3.50 -6.97 15.92
C ASN A 211 -4.41 -6.16 16.88
N GLY A 212 -5.65 -6.58 17.09
CA GLY A 212 -6.61 -5.87 17.94
C GLY A 212 -7.14 -4.56 17.34
N ASN A 213 -7.14 -4.42 16.01
CA ASN A 213 -7.72 -3.28 15.30
C ASN A 213 -9.15 -3.58 14.80
N PRO A 214 -9.96 -2.53 14.54
CA PRO A 214 -11.25 -2.69 13.83
C PRO A 214 -11.07 -3.30 12.44
N PHE A 215 -12.15 -3.77 11.84
CA PHE A 215 -12.17 -4.30 10.47
C PHE A 215 -13.22 -3.59 9.62
N GLY A 216 -13.00 -3.55 8.30
CA GLY A 216 -14.01 -3.20 7.30
C GLY A 216 -14.92 -2.00 7.67
N PRO A 217 -16.26 -2.19 7.82
CA PRO A 217 -17.20 -1.10 8.12
C PRO A 217 -16.99 -0.40 9.47
N HIS A 218 -16.20 -0.98 10.37
CA HIS A 218 -15.90 -0.41 11.68
C HIS A 218 -14.67 0.51 11.67
N ILE A 219 -14.01 0.67 10.53
CA ILE A 219 -12.93 1.62 10.31
C ILE A 219 -13.53 2.93 9.78
N SER A 220 -13.22 4.06 10.42
CA SER A 220 -13.71 5.37 9.95
C SER A 220 -13.28 5.65 8.49
N PRO A 221 -14.17 6.22 7.65
CA PRO A 221 -13.89 6.45 6.24
C PRO A 221 -12.67 7.33 6.01
N MET A 222 -11.96 7.12 4.91
CA MET A 222 -10.71 7.84 4.62
C MET A 222 -10.87 9.37 4.53
N TYR A 223 -11.95 9.88 3.94
CA TYR A 223 -12.12 11.32 3.70
C TYR A 223 -13.20 11.99 4.58
N GLU A 224 -13.79 11.24 5.49
CA GLU A 224 -14.82 11.72 6.42
C GLU A 224 -14.35 11.53 7.87
N GLN A 225 -15.06 12.14 8.83
CA GLN A 225 -14.78 12.02 10.26
C GLN A 225 -13.29 12.29 10.57
N LEU A 226 -12.80 13.45 10.10
CA LEU A 226 -11.37 13.82 10.14
C LEU A 226 -10.82 13.99 11.55
N ASP A 227 -11.69 14.09 12.55
CA ASP A 227 -11.44 14.16 13.98
C ASP A 227 -11.29 12.77 14.66
N LYS A 228 -11.74 11.70 14.01
CA LYS A 228 -11.68 10.34 14.57
C LYS A 228 -10.47 9.56 14.09
N ALA A 229 -9.74 8.96 15.02
CA ALA A 229 -8.65 8.04 14.73
C ALA A 229 -9.16 6.80 14.00
N ARG A 230 -8.49 6.41 12.91
CA ARG A 230 -8.91 5.28 12.06
C ARG A 230 -8.49 3.92 12.62
N ARG A 231 -7.47 3.89 13.49
CA ARG A 231 -6.93 2.68 14.14
C ARG A 231 -6.60 1.57 13.15
N LEU A 232 -5.96 1.93 12.04
CA LEU A 232 -5.54 0.97 11.02
C LEU A 232 -4.39 0.11 11.53
N GLY A 233 -4.32 -1.12 11.02
CA GLY A 233 -3.21 -2.04 11.19
C GLY A 233 -2.44 -2.30 9.91
N ALA A 234 -1.24 -2.83 10.10
CA ALA A 234 -0.36 -3.34 9.06
C ALA A 234 0.30 -4.62 9.58
N PHE A 235 0.81 -5.44 8.68
CA PHE A 235 1.50 -6.67 9.03
C PHE A 235 2.72 -6.84 8.13
N PHE A 236 3.86 -7.22 8.72
CA PHE A 236 5.11 -7.39 8.01
C PHE A 236 5.66 -8.79 8.24
N ILE A 237 6.05 -9.46 7.17
CA ILE A 237 6.85 -10.69 7.25
C ILE A 237 8.17 -10.41 6.55
N VAL A 238 9.28 -10.69 7.23
CA VAL A 238 10.61 -10.55 6.65
C VAL A 238 11.35 -11.87 6.80
N ILE A 239 11.99 -12.33 5.74
CA ILE A 239 12.65 -13.63 5.67
C ILE A 239 14.11 -13.38 5.28
N ASP A 240 15.04 -13.97 6.02
CA ASP A 240 16.46 -13.99 5.68
C ASP A 240 16.75 -15.15 4.72
N PRO A 241 17.05 -14.88 3.43
CA PRO A 241 17.32 -15.91 2.44
C PRO A 241 18.46 -16.84 2.85
N ALA A 242 19.45 -16.34 3.61
CA ALA A 242 20.62 -17.11 4.04
C ALA A 242 20.25 -18.32 4.92
N ARG A 243 19.03 -18.39 5.44
CA ARG A 243 18.52 -19.53 6.23
C ARG A 243 17.85 -20.62 5.39
N PHE A 244 17.76 -20.44 4.08
CA PHE A 244 17.10 -21.37 3.16
C PHE A 244 18.10 -21.88 2.12
N ALA A 245 17.75 -22.98 1.45
CA ALA A 245 18.63 -23.63 0.46
C ALA A 245 19.05 -22.70 -0.70
N GLY A 246 18.19 -21.75 -1.08
CA GLY A 246 18.52 -20.74 -2.10
C GLY A 246 19.56 -19.70 -1.63
N GLY A 247 19.58 -19.41 -0.32
CA GLY A 247 20.68 -18.73 0.35
C GLY A 247 21.23 -17.50 -0.40
N PRO A 248 22.56 -17.41 -0.56
CA PRO A 248 23.22 -16.29 -1.24
C PRO A 248 22.97 -16.26 -2.76
N LEU A 249 22.48 -17.34 -3.37
CA LEU A 249 22.25 -17.43 -4.82
C LEU A 249 20.90 -16.85 -5.26
N LEU A 250 19.96 -16.61 -4.32
CA LEU A 250 18.62 -16.16 -4.64
C LEU A 250 18.61 -14.92 -5.55
N ALA A 251 19.43 -13.91 -5.23
CA ALA A 251 19.47 -12.67 -6.00
C ALA A 251 19.97 -12.88 -7.45
N ALA A 252 20.95 -13.78 -7.63
CA ALA A 252 21.48 -14.13 -8.94
C ALA A 252 20.43 -14.88 -9.79
N VAL A 253 19.72 -15.84 -9.17
CA VAL A 253 18.62 -16.57 -9.81
C VAL A 253 17.49 -15.62 -10.23
N VAL A 254 17.11 -14.67 -9.38
CA VAL A 254 16.10 -13.66 -9.75
C VAL A 254 16.56 -12.78 -10.92
N ALA A 255 17.84 -12.42 -10.98
CA ALA A 255 18.40 -11.68 -12.11
C ALA A 255 18.37 -12.50 -13.41
N GLN A 256 18.71 -13.79 -13.34
CA GLN A 256 18.60 -14.73 -14.46
C GLN A 256 17.14 -14.85 -14.94
N MET A 257 16.19 -15.09 -14.02
CA MET A 257 14.76 -15.16 -14.34
C MET A 257 14.28 -13.89 -15.03
N ALA A 258 14.71 -12.71 -14.57
CA ALA A 258 14.36 -11.44 -15.19
C ALA A 258 14.85 -11.35 -16.65
N ALA A 259 16.08 -11.80 -16.92
CA ALA A 259 16.64 -11.82 -18.28
C ALA A 259 15.90 -12.81 -19.19
N GLU A 260 15.62 -14.02 -18.69
CA GLU A 260 14.89 -15.04 -19.43
C GLU A 260 13.45 -14.63 -19.75
N LEU A 261 12.76 -14.00 -18.78
CA LEU A 261 11.41 -13.46 -18.97
C LEU A 261 11.39 -12.33 -20.00
N ALA A 262 12.34 -11.39 -19.93
CA ALA A 262 12.44 -10.29 -20.89
C ALA A 262 12.71 -10.78 -22.33
N ALA A 263 13.33 -11.95 -22.49
CA ALA A 263 13.59 -12.58 -23.79
C ALA A 263 12.39 -13.34 -24.38
N GLN A 264 11.31 -13.57 -23.60
CA GLN A 264 10.10 -14.23 -24.11
C GLN A 264 9.32 -13.34 -25.09
N PRO A 265 8.53 -13.93 -26.01
CA PRO A 265 7.59 -13.18 -26.83
C PRO A 265 6.68 -12.27 -25.99
N GLY A 266 6.51 -11.02 -26.43
CA GLY A 266 5.76 -10.00 -25.68
C GLY A 266 6.58 -9.25 -24.63
N GLN A 267 7.85 -9.64 -24.41
CA GLN A 267 8.79 -9.00 -23.48
C GLN A 267 8.19 -8.75 -22.08
N PRO A 268 7.71 -9.81 -21.39
CA PRO A 268 7.24 -9.71 -20.01
C PRO A 268 8.24 -8.96 -19.12
N ARG A 269 7.71 -8.09 -18.27
CA ARG A 269 8.49 -7.31 -17.31
C ARG A 269 8.43 -7.96 -15.92
N MET A 270 9.48 -7.80 -15.14
CA MET A 270 9.42 -8.16 -13.73
C MET A 270 8.49 -7.21 -12.98
N PRO A 271 7.75 -7.70 -11.97
CA PRO A 271 7.10 -6.82 -11.00
C PRO A 271 8.12 -5.82 -10.45
N GLY A 272 7.82 -4.53 -10.55
CA GLY A 272 8.71 -3.45 -10.13
C GLY A 272 9.45 -2.72 -11.25
N ASP A 273 9.59 -3.32 -12.43
CA ASP A 273 10.25 -2.69 -13.59
C ASP A 273 9.50 -1.42 -14.07
N PRO A 274 8.16 -1.38 -14.16
CA PRO A 274 7.44 -0.15 -14.52
C PRO A 274 7.73 1.00 -13.56
N GLU A 275 7.77 0.73 -12.25
CA GLU A 275 8.09 1.71 -11.22
C GLU A 275 9.54 2.20 -11.32
N GLN A 276 10.47 1.31 -11.66
CA GLN A 276 11.87 1.68 -11.89
C GLN A 276 12.01 2.61 -13.10
N ALA A 277 11.35 2.29 -14.21
CA ALA A 277 11.35 3.13 -15.40
C ALA A 277 10.75 4.52 -15.11
N ALA A 278 9.64 4.57 -14.37
CA ALA A 278 9.04 5.81 -13.91
C ALA A 278 10.00 6.63 -13.04
N GLN A 279 10.71 5.99 -12.10
CA GLN A 279 11.67 6.67 -11.23
C GLN A 279 12.83 7.27 -12.02
N VAL A 280 13.43 6.54 -12.96
CA VAL A 280 14.51 7.06 -13.81
C VAL A 280 14.04 8.30 -14.59
N SER A 281 12.83 8.25 -15.14
CA SER A 281 12.23 9.38 -15.85
C SER A 281 11.98 10.58 -14.93
N ARG A 282 11.33 10.37 -13.79
CA ARG A 282 10.89 11.43 -12.86
C ARG A 282 12.02 12.02 -12.01
N LEU A 283 13.13 11.31 -11.82
CA LEU A 283 14.35 11.89 -11.24
C LEU A 283 14.98 12.93 -12.17
N ARG A 284 14.82 12.79 -13.50
CA ARG A 284 15.36 13.74 -14.49
C ARG A 284 14.35 14.84 -14.83
N GLY A 285 13.09 14.47 -15.03
CA GLY A 285 12.03 15.37 -15.50
C GLY A 285 11.14 15.95 -14.41
N GLY A 286 11.39 15.64 -13.13
CA GLY A 286 10.54 16.04 -12.02
C GLY A 286 9.29 15.16 -11.87
N ILE A 287 8.55 15.39 -10.77
CA ILE A 287 7.27 14.74 -10.49
C ILE A 287 6.15 15.64 -11.02
N PRO A 288 5.28 15.15 -11.91
CA PRO A 288 4.15 15.94 -12.38
C PRO A 288 3.18 16.24 -11.24
N VAL A 289 2.73 17.49 -11.16
CA VAL A 289 1.75 17.96 -10.17
C VAL A 289 0.56 18.55 -10.91
N GLU A 290 -0.63 18.00 -10.70
CA GLU A 290 -1.84 18.55 -11.29
C GLU A 290 -2.19 19.92 -10.68
N PRO A 291 -2.82 20.84 -11.44
CA PRO A 291 -3.14 22.19 -10.96
C PRO A 291 -3.93 22.22 -9.66
N GLY A 292 -4.89 21.29 -9.47
CA GLY A 292 -5.67 21.19 -8.24
C GLY A 292 -4.82 20.87 -7.01
N LEU A 293 -3.91 19.90 -7.13
CA LEU A 293 -2.98 19.53 -6.06
C LEU A 293 -1.99 20.67 -5.77
N TRP A 294 -1.55 21.39 -6.80
CA TRP A 294 -0.69 22.56 -6.62
C TRP A 294 -1.36 23.63 -5.76
N GLN A 295 -2.64 23.93 -6.01
CA GLN A 295 -3.40 24.87 -5.19
C GLN A 295 -3.51 24.42 -3.72
N GLU A 296 -3.72 23.12 -3.47
CA GLU A 296 -3.69 22.58 -2.11
C GLU A 296 -2.32 22.79 -1.43
N PHE A 297 -1.21 22.65 -2.17
CA PHE A 297 0.12 22.94 -1.63
C PHE A 297 0.32 24.42 -1.31
N LEU A 298 -0.16 25.34 -2.14
CA LEU A 298 -0.09 26.78 -1.86
C LEU A 298 -0.91 27.16 -0.62
N LEU A 299 -2.10 26.58 -0.46
CA LEU A 299 -2.95 26.79 0.70
C LEU A 299 -2.25 26.32 1.99
N TRP A 300 -1.70 25.11 1.98
CA TRP A 300 -0.96 24.58 3.14
C TRP A 300 0.32 25.35 3.42
N SER A 301 1.05 25.77 2.39
CA SER A 301 2.24 26.61 2.52
C SER A 301 1.93 27.92 3.26
N THR A 302 0.83 28.56 2.90
CA THR A 302 0.33 29.77 3.58
C THR A 302 -0.04 29.47 5.04
N ARG A 303 -0.80 28.40 5.28
CA ARG A 303 -1.24 28.01 6.64
C ARG A 303 -0.07 27.68 7.57
N LEU A 304 0.95 27.01 7.04
CA LEU A 304 2.14 26.58 7.79
C LEU A 304 3.25 27.61 7.83
N ARG A 305 3.12 28.72 7.07
CA ARG A 305 4.17 29.74 6.89
C ARG A 305 5.48 29.15 6.38
N THR A 306 5.37 28.22 5.42
CA THR A 306 6.50 27.60 4.74
C THR A 306 6.49 27.99 3.27
N PRO A 307 7.65 28.24 2.63
CA PRO A 307 7.69 28.51 1.20
C PRO A 307 7.05 27.36 0.40
N PRO A 308 6.32 27.66 -0.69
CA PRO A 308 5.82 26.61 -1.56
C PRO A 308 6.97 25.85 -2.21
N PRO A 309 6.74 24.60 -2.66
CA PRO A 309 7.73 23.86 -3.44
C PRO A 309 8.18 24.69 -4.66
N GLY A 310 9.46 24.56 -5.05
CA GLY A 310 9.97 25.22 -6.25
C GLY A 310 9.36 24.60 -7.51
N LEU A 311 9.01 25.44 -8.49
CA LEU A 311 8.73 24.98 -9.86
C LEU A 311 10.08 24.78 -10.56
N ALA A 312 10.34 23.57 -11.04
CA ALA A 312 11.48 23.25 -11.89
C ALA A 312 10.99 22.99 -13.32
#